data_AF-A0A7K4X0J5-F1
#
_entry.id   AF-A0A7K4X0J5-F1
#
_cell.length_a   1.000
_cell.length_b   1.000
_cell.length_c   1.000
_cell.angle_alpha   90.00
_cell.angle_beta   90.00
_cell.angle_gamma   90.00
#
_symmetry.space_group_name_H-M   'P 1'
#
loop_
_entity.id
_entity.type
_entity.pdbx_description
1 polymer ?
#
loop_
_entity_poly.entity_id
_entity_poly.type
_entity_poly.pdbx_seq_one_letter_code
_entity_poly.pdbx_strand_id
1 'polypeptide(L)'
;QLRSTVSQFGATGESTRQILDYLWNSYILLPSDCRSLTRLIYTPHQSSSLRLDLAATVDFAIMTTSPQLIPTGIYGPLLINGVAMGALLLGKSSTTLSGVFVLLGLVDADYSGEIKIMIYMPFPPVKICNGQRLAQLVPLPQLTKTIAPLSDQKRTDHAFRSTGDEALLALNLSSRPKLKITIYWEHRSHTLLALLDTAADSSIISPEHWPPRWP
;
A
#
# COMPACT_ATOMS: atom_id res chain seq x y z
N GLN A 1 -32.52 2.19 -13.02
CA GLN A 1 -32.54 1.51 -11.70
C GLN A 1 -31.16 1.39 -11.04
N LEU A 2 -30.04 1.23 -11.75
CA LEU A 2 -28.69 1.12 -11.13
C LEU A 2 -28.16 2.39 -10.42
N ARG A 3 -28.67 3.58 -10.74
CA ARG A 3 -28.26 4.83 -10.07
C ARG A 3 -28.84 5.00 -8.64
N SER A 4 -29.94 4.33 -8.30
CA SER A 4 -30.53 4.44 -6.96
C SER A 4 -29.78 3.60 -5.92
N THR A 5 -29.23 2.46 -6.32
CA THR A 5 -28.51 1.53 -5.43
C THR A 5 -27.16 2.09 -4.96
N VAL A 6 -26.46 2.87 -5.79
CA VAL A 6 -25.19 3.51 -5.43
C VAL A 6 -25.39 4.59 -4.35
N SER A 7 -26.57 5.23 -4.29
CA SER A 7 -26.90 6.17 -3.21
C SER A 7 -27.29 5.50 -1.90
N GLN A 8 -27.76 4.24 -1.95
CA GLN A 8 -28.21 3.48 -0.78
C GLN A 8 -27.10 2.63 -0.14
N PHE A 9 -26.09 2.20 -0.89
CA PHE A 9 -25.06 1.26 -0.43
C PHE A 9 -23.64 1.79 -0.65
N GLY A 10 -23.33 2.97 -0.12
CA GLY A 10 -22.00 3.60 -0.19
C GLY A 10 -20.88 2.74 0.42
N ALA A 11 -20.18 3.23 1.45
CA ALA A 11 -19.04 2.53 2.04
C ALA A 11 -19.35 1.08 2.51
N THR A 12 -20.62 0.70 2.63
CA THR A 12 -21.12 -0.63 3.04
C THR A 12 -21.34 -1.62 1.88
N GLY A 13 -20.96 -1.30 0.65
CA GLY A 13 -21.13 -2.19 -0.50
C GLY A 13 -20.29 -3.48 -0.45
N GLU A 14 -20.83 -4.56 -1.01
CA GLU A 14 -20.21 -5.90 -1.06
C GLU A 14 -18.79 -5.89 -1.66
N SER A 15 -18.53 -5.04 -2.64
CA SER A 15 -17.19 -4.90 -3.24
C SER A 15 -16.16 -4.32 -2.26
N THR A 16 -16.57 -3.40 -1.39
CA THR A 16 -15.71 -2.86 -0.32
C THR A 16 -15.41 -3.95 0.70
N ARG A 17 -16.42 -4.78 1.02
CA ARG A 17 -16.29 -5.92 1.93
C ARG A 17 -15.31 -6.97 1.38
N GLN A 18 -15.40 -7.32 0.10
CA GLN A 18 -14.48 -8.28 -0.54
C GLN A 18 -13.02 -7.80 -0.54
N ILE A 19 -12.77 -6.50 -0.74
CA ILE A 19 -11.41 -5.92 -0.65
C ILE A 19 -10.87 -6.02 0.78
N LEU A 20 -11.70 -5.77 1.79
CA LEU A 20 -11.31 -5.94 3.19
C LEU A 20 -11.08 -7.39 3.55
N ASP A 21 -11.95 -8.30 3.11
CA ASP A 21 -11.81 -9.73 3.35
C ASP A 21 -10.52 -10.25 2.71
N TYR A 22 -10.16 -9.78 1.52
CA TYR A 22 -8.87 -10.08 0.92
C TYR A 22 -7.70 -9.56 1.79
N LEU A 23 -7.73 -8.28 2.20
CA LEU A 23 -6.67 -7.69 3.04
C LEU A 23 -6.56 -8.36 4.42
N TRP A 24 -7.68 -8.81 4.99
CA TRP A 24 -7.74 -9.41 6.32
C TRP A 24 -7.38 -10.90 6.31
N ASN A 25 -7.74 -11.63 5.24
CA ASN A 25 -7.48 -13.07 5.13
C ASN A 25 -6.10 -13.42 4.57
N SER A 26 -5.43 -12.49 3.90
CA SER A 26 -4.12 -12.74 3.31
C SER A 26 -2.94 -12.51 4.26
N TYR A 27 -3.19 -12.10 5.53
CA TYR A 27 -2.16 -11.78 6.53
C TYR A 27 -1.10 -10.76 6.07
N ILE A 28 -1.39 -10.00 5.01
CA ILE A 28 -0.45 -9.03 4.43
C ILE A 28 -0.24 -7.83 5.36
N LEU A 29 -1.21 -7.54 6.25
CA LEU A 29 -1.20 -6.39 7.14
C LEU A 29 -1.64 -6.78 8.55
N LEU A 30 -1.07 -6.13 9.57
CA LEU A 30 -1.50 -6.32 10.95
C LEU A 30 -2.94 -5.79 11.13
N PRO A 31 -3.74 -6.35 12.06
CA PRO A 31 -5.14 -5.93 12.26
C PRO A 31 -5.35 -4.43 12.50
N SER A 32 -4.35 -3.75 13.07
CA SER A 32 -4.32 -2.29 13.27
C SER A 32 -4.18 -1.50 11.97
N ASP A 33 -3.44 -2.06 11.01
CA ASP A 33 -3.12 -1.44 9.72
C ASP A 33 -4.29 -1.66 8.77
N CYS A 34 -4.92 -2.85 8.84
CA CYS A 34 -6.22 -3.11 8.23
C CYS A 34 -7.27 -2.12 8.73
N ARG A 35 -7.36 -1.86 10.05
CA ARG A 35 -8.31 -0.87 10.60
C ARG A 35 -8.04 0.54 10.07
N SER A 36 -6.78 0.92 9.89
CA SER A 36 -6.39 2.23 9.33
C SER A 36 -6.75 2.35 7.85
N LEU A 37 -6.56 1.28 7.07
CA LEU A 37 -7.02 1.20 5.68
C LEU A 37 -8.54 1.15 5.57
N THR A 38 -9.24 0.42 6.45
CA THR A 38 -10.71 0.44 6.52
C THR A 38 -11.19 1.86 6.81
N ARG A 39 -10.56 2.57 7.74
CA ARG A 39 -10.90 3.97 8.02
C ARG A 39 -10.68 4.84 6.80
N LEU A 40 -9.57 4.66 6.09
CA LEU A 40 -9.31 5.34 4.84
C LEU A 40 -10.42 5.04 3.83
N ILE A 41 -10.73 3.77 3.57
CA ILE A 41 -11.75 3.28 2.64
C ILE A 41 -13.16 3.83 2.98
N TYR A 42 -13.56 3.81 4.25
CA TYR A 42 -14.92 4.13 4.72
C TYR A 42 -15.16 5.61 5.08
N THR A 43 -14.14 6.48 5.09
CA THR A 43 -14.36 7.90 5.41
C THR A 43 -15.21 8.56 4.31
N PRO A 44 -16.39 9.15 4.64
CA PRO A 44 -17.23 9.84 3.68
C PRO A 44 -16.49 11.01 3.04
N HIS A 45 -16.83 11.30 1.79
CA HIS A 45 -16.28 12.42 1.02
C HIS A 45 -16.77 13.76 1.59
N GLN A 46 -16.10 14.24 2.63
CA GLN A 46 -16.19 15.63 3.06
C GLN A 46 -14.76 16.15 3.27
N SER A 47 -14.31 16.95 2.30
CA SER A 47 -13.31 18.01 2.47
C SER A 47 -12.00 17.64 3.18
N SER A 48 -11.49 16.42 2.97
CA SER A 48 -10.07 16.12 3.21
C SER A 48 -9.47 15.49 1.95
N SER A 49 -8.56 16.24 1.34
CA SER A 49 -7.86 16.00 0.07
C SER A 49 -6.86 14.84 0.11
N LEU A 50 -7.18 13.75 0.81
CA LEU A 50 -6.21 12.67 1.04
C LEU A 50 -6.13 11.63 -0.09
N ARG A 51 -7.05 11.69 -1.07
CA ARG A 51 -7.13 10.71 -2.17
C ARG A 51 -7.10 11.43 -3.51
N LEU A 52 -6.13 11.07 -4.35
CA LEU A 52 -5.94 11.61 -5.69
C LEU A 52 -6.48 10.60 -6.70
N ASP A 53 -7.62 10.89 -7.33
CA ASP A 53 -8.19 10.00 -8.34
C ASP A 53 -7.30 9.92 -9.59
N LEU A 54 -7.05 8.70 -10.07
CA LEU A 54 -6.36 8.44 -11.34
C LEU A 54 -7.37 8.06 -12.41
N ALA A 55 -7.30 8.76 -13.55
CA ALA A 55 -8.15 8.52 -14.71
C ALA A 55 -7.33 7.99 -15.89
N ALA A 56 -7.98 7.21 -16.75
CA ALA A 56 -7.39 6.83 -18.03
C ALA A 56 -7.26 8.05 -18.94
N THR A 57 -6.15 8.18 -19.68
CA THR A 57 -5.94 9.27 -20.65
C THR A 57 -6.37 8.95 -22.07
N VAL A 58 -6.64 7.68 -22.36
CA VAL A 58 -7.11 7.23 -23.68
C VAL A 58 -8.19 6.16 -23.53
N ASP A 59 -8.99 5.98 -24.58
CA ASP A 59 -9.96 4.90 -24.66
C ASP A 59 -9.25 3.54 -24.79
N PHE A 60 -9.65 2.56 -24.01
CA PHE A 60 -9.19 1.17 -24.10
C PHE A 60 -10.35 0.21 -24.31
N ALA A 61 -10.18 -0.73 -25.25
CA ALA A 61 -11.01 -1.92 -25.35
C ALA A 61 -10.17 -3.11 -24.88
N ILE A 62 -10.54 -3.69 -23.74
CA ILE A 62 -9.83 -4.82 -23.14
C ILE A 62 -10.52 -6.09 -23.60
N MET A 63 -9.80 -6.87 -24.39
CA MET A 63 -10.28 -8.11 -24.99
C MET A 63 -9.65 -9.37 -24.39
N THR A 64 -8.77 -9.20 -23.40
CA THR A 64 -7.96 -10.28 -22.81
C THR A 64 -8.14 -10.34 -21.30
N THR A 65 -7.85 -11.50 -20.73
CA THR A 65 -7.75 -11.70 -19.28
C THR A 65 -6.35 -11.41 -18.74
N SER A 66 -5.34 -11.22 -19.61
CA SER A 66 -4.00 -10.84 -19.18
C SER A 66 -3.97 -9.42 -18.61
N PRO A 67 -3.21 -9.14 -17.54
CA PRO A 67 -3.11 -7.80 -16.97
C PRO A 67 -2.71 -6.74 -18.02
N GLN A 68 -3.35 -5.57 -17.96
CA GLN A 68 -3.10 -4.44 -18.85
C GLN A 68 -2.64 -3.23 -18.06
N LEU A 69 -1.78 -2.41 -18.67
CA LEU A 69 -1.36 -1.13 -18.11
C LEU A 69 -2.16 0.00 -18.77
N ILE A 70 -2.86 0.77 -17.95
CA ILE A 70 -3.62 1.94 -18.38
C ILE A 70 -2.81 3.20 -18.05
N PRO A 71 -2.42 4.01 -19.07
CA PRO A 71 -1.78 5.29 -18.87
C PRO A 71 -2.72 6.27 -18.18
N THR A 72 -2.11 7.13 -17.37
CA THR A 72 -2.82 8.19 -16.63
C THR A 72 -2.35 9.58 -17.02
N GLY A 73 -1.23 9.69 -17.76
CA GLY A 73 -0.56 10.96 -18.05
C GLY A 73 -0.01 11.67 -16.82
N ILE A 74 -0.06 11.05 -15.64
CA ILE A 74 0.47 11.59 -14.39
C ILE A 74 1.86 11.01 -14.19
N TYR A 75 2.84 11.89 -13.99
CA TYR A 75 4.23 11.53 -13.79
C TYR A 75 4.65 11.77 -12.35
N GLY A 76 5.52 10.91 -11.84
CA GLY A 76 6.17 11.12 -10.55
C GLY A 76 7.30 12.16 -10.63
N PRO A 77 7.84 12.59 -9.47
CA PRO A 77 7.45 12.16 -8.12
C PRO A 77 6.13 12.80 -7.67
N LEU A 78 5.38 12.09 -6.81
CA LEU A 78 4.17 12.66 -6.22
C LEU A 78 4.54 13.71 -5.16
N LEU A 79 4.31 14.98 -5.48
CA LEU A 79 4.60 16.10 -4.60
C LEU A 79 3.37 16.52 -3.79
N ILE A 80 3.47 16.48 -2.47
CA ILE A 80 2.45 17.00 -1.56
C ILE A 80 3.09 18.06 -0.69
N ASN A 81 2.59 19.29 -0.77
CA ASN A 81 3.17 20.46 -0.10
C ASN A 81 4.68 20.61 -0.38
N GLY A 82 5.11 20.34 -1.63
CA GLY A 82 6.51 20.42 -2.05
C GLY A 82 7.41 19.26 -1.61
N VAL A 83 6.87 18.26 -0.91
CA VAL A 83 7.62 17.09 -0.46
C VAL A 83 7.26 15.88 -1.31
N ALA A 84 8.28 15.18 -1.83
CA ALA A 84 8.10 13.92 -2.52
C ALA A 84 7.60 12.84 -1.54
N MET A 85 6.51 12.15 -1.91
CA MET A 85 5.93 11.07 -1.12
C MET A 85 5.74 9.83 -1.98
N GLY A 86 5.90 8.66 -1.37
CA GLY A 86 5.43 7.42 -1.98
C GLY A 86 3.91 7.36 -1.94
N ALA A 87 3.31 6.46 -2.69
CA ALA A 87 1.86 6.29 -2.68
C ALA A 87 1.45 4.85 -2.94
N LEU A 88 0.34 4.46 -2.32
CA LEU A 88 -0.37 3.23 -2.63
C LEU A 88 -1.43 3.52 -3.70
N LEU A 89 -1.37 2.81 -4.82
CA LEU A 89 -2.38 2.82 -5.86
C LEU A 89 -3.44 1.78 -5.54
N LEU A 90 -4.68 2.25 -5.35
CA LEU A 90 -5.84 1.44 -5.00
C LEU A 90 -6.92 1.55 -6.07
N GLY A 91 -7.58 0.42 -6.38
CA GLY A 91 -8.79 0.43 -7.19
C GLY A 91 -9.95 1.15 -6.52
N LYS A 92 -10.81 1.79 -7.31
CA LYS A 92 -12.09 2.31 -6.84
C LYS A 92 -13.13 1.19 -6.83
N SER A 93 -14.03 1.21 -5.85
CA SER A 93 -15.14 0.25 -5.80
C SER A 93 -16.02 0.28 -7.05
N SER A 94 -16.23 1.47 -7.65
CA SER A 94 -16.95 1.62 -8.92
C SER A 94 -16.31 0.86 -10.08
N THR A 95 -14.99 0.75 -10.06
CA THR A 95 -14.21 0.06 -11.10
C THR A 95 -14.34 -1.45 -10.93
N THR A 96 -14.21 -1.95 -9.70
CA THR A 96 -14.48 -3.35 -9.36
C THR A 96 -15.91 -3.76 -9.70
N LEU A 97 -16.90 -2.92 -9.41
CA LEU A 97 -18.31 -3.15 -9.79
C LEU A 97 -18.52 -3.24 -11.31
N SER A 98 -17.63 -2.64 -12.10
CA SER A 98 -17.65 -2.73 -13.57
C SER A 98 -16.94 -3.99 -14.09
N GLY A 99 -16.52 -4.91 -13.20
CA GLY A 99 -15.79 -6.13 -13.54
C GLY A 99 -14.29 -5.91 -13.81
N VAL A 100 -13.76 -4.71 -13.50
CA VAL A 100 -12.34 -4.37 -13.68
C VAL A 100 -11.65 -4.33 -12.33
N PHE A 101 -10.65 -5.17 -12.14
CA PHE A 101 -9.86 -5.21 -10.91
C PHE A 101 -8.60 -4.40 -11.11
N VAL A 102 -8.40 -3.36 -10.32
CA VAL A 102 -7.11 -2.66 -10.25
C VAL A 102 -6.20 -3.45 -9.32
N LEU A 103 -5.04 -3.85 -9.82
CA LEU A 103 -4.02 -4.49 -9.00
C LEU A 103 -3.33 -3.43 -8.13
N LEU A 104 -3.05 -3.79 -6.88
CA LEU A 104 -2.37 -2.91 -5.94
C LEU A 104 -0.99 -2.53 -6.49
N GLY A 105 -0.65 -1.25 -6.42
CA GLY A 105 0.65 -0.74 -6.84
C GLY A 105 1.30 0.11 -5.77
N LEU A 106 2.61 -0.02 -5.59
CA LEU A 106 3.40 0.91 -4.81
C LEU A 106 4.13 1.86 -5.77
N VAL A 107 3.96 3.16 -5.57
CA VAL A 107 4.70 4.20 -6.26
C VAL A 107 5.75 4.74 -5.29
N ASP A 108 7.01 4.56 -5.63
CA ASP A 108 8.11 5.09 -4.82
C ASP A 108 8.14 6.63 -4.91
N ALA A 109 8.64 7.28 -3.86
CA ALA A 109 8.66 8.75 -3.84
C ALA A 109 9.67 9.36 -4.81
N ASP A 110 10.70 8.61 -5.22
CA ASP A 110 11.70 9.01 -6.19
C ASP A 110 11.36 8.56 -7.61
N TYR A 111 10.25 7.83 -7.80
CA TYR A 111 9.78 7.43 -9.13
C TYR A 111 9.48 8.65 -9.98
N SER A 112 10.08 8.71 -11.16
CA SER A 112 9.96 9.83 -12.12
C SER A 112 9.21 9.47 -13.40
N GLY A 113 8.83 8.20 -13.55
CA GLY A 113 8.08 7.71 -14.69
C GLY A 113 6.59 8.04 -14.63
N GLU A 114 5.86 7.59 -15.65
CA GLU A 114 4.41 7.67 -15.67
C GLU A 114 3.81 6.67 -14.66
N ILE A 115 2.88 7.15 -13.83
CA ILE A 115 2.10 6.30 -12.92
C ILE A 115 1.02 5.60 -13.74
N LYS A 116 1.23 4.33 -14.07
CA LYS A 116 0.26 3.52 -14.83
C LYS A 116 -0.62 2.70 -13.89
N ILE A 117 -1.88 2.52 -14.24
CA ILE A 117 -2.82 1.67 -13.50
C ILE A 117 -2.75 0.27 -14.10
N MET A 118 -2.30 -0.71 -13.32
CA MET A 118 -2.39 -2.10 -13.75
C MET A 118 -3.76 -2.66 -13.43
N ILE A 119 -4.42 -3.24 -14.42
CA ILE A 119 -5.75 -3.82 -14.28
C ILE A 119 -5.78 -5.27 -14.74
N TYR A 120 -6.67 -6.04 -14.13
CA TYR A 120 -7.03 -7.40 -14.49
C TYR A 120 -8.54 -7.49 -14.73
N MET A 121 -8.95 -8.26 -15.72
CA MET A 121 -10.33 -8.33 -16.17
C MET A 121 -10.69 -9.79 -16.51
N PRO A 122 -11.44 -10.50 -15.66
CA PRO A 122 -11.69 -11.94 -15.85
C PRO A 122 -12.68 -12.29 -16.97
N PHE A 123 -13.52 -11.35 -17.42
CA PHE A 123 -14.63 -11.60 -18.36
C PHE A 123 -14.71 -10.57 -19.51
N PRO A 124 -13.72 -10.51 -20.42
CA PRO A 124 -13.73 -9.53 -21.50
C PRO A 124 -14.93 -9.75 -22.45
N PRO A 125 -15.42 -8.71 -23.16
CA PRO A 125 -14.79 -7.40 -23.32
C PRO A 125 -15.25 -6.32 -22.34
N VAL A 126 -14.34 -5.40 -21.98
CA VAL A 126 -14.68 -4.16 -21.25
C VAL A 126 -14.10 -2.95 -21.96
N LYS A 127 -14.92 -1.89 -22.08
CA LYS A 127 -14.48 -0.58 -22.53
C LYS A 127 -14.14 0.31 -21.33
N ILE A 128 -12.96 0.90 -21.36
CA ILE A 128 -12.55 2.02 -20.50
C ILE A 128 -12.52 3.27 -21.36
N CYS A 129 -13.19 4.32 -20.92
CA CYS A 129 -13.20 5.59 -21.63
C CYS A 129 -12.12 6.54 -21.10
N ASN A 130 -11.61 7.41 -21.96
CA ASN A 130 -10.81 8.55 -21.56
C ASN A 130 -11.54 9.37 -20.46
N GLY A 131 -10.81 9.75 -19.42
CA GLY A 131 -11.33 10.46 -18.26
C GLY A 131 -12.03 9.57 -17.23
N GLN A 132 -12.20 8.28 -17.50
CA GLN A 132 -12.78 7.36 -16.53
C GLN A 132 -11.82 7.16 -15.35
N ARG A 133 -12.29 7.50 -14.14
CA ARG A 133 -11.53 7.35 -12.90
C ARG A 133 -11.55 5.88 -12.47
N LEU A 134 -10.39 5.24 -12.45
CA LEU A 134 -10.26 3.80 -12.21
C LEU A 134 -9.64 3.49 -10.86
N ALA A 135 -8.69 4.31 -10.44
CA ALA A 135 -7.91 4.10 -9.24
C ALA A 135 -7.78 5.41 -8.46
N GLN A 136 -7.17 5.32 -7.30
CA GLN A 136 -6.81 6.46 -6.47
C GLN A 136 -5.43 6.23 -5.85
N LEU A 137 -4.65 7.29 -5.71
CA LEU A 137 -3.43 7.28 -4.92
C LEU A 137 -3.73 7.66 -3.48
N VAL A 138 -3.13 6.90 -2.58
CA VAL A 138 -3.09 7.16 -1.14
C VAL A 138 -1.65 7.45 -0.77
N PRO A 139 -1.30 8.71 -0.45
CA PRO A 139 0.05 9.06 -0.09
C PRO A 139 0.51 8.30 1.16
N LEU A 140 1.73 7.78 1.11
CA LEU A 140 2.37 7.10 2.23
C LEU A 140 3.53 7.97 2.75
N PRO A 141 3.57 8.27 4.06
CA PRO A 141 4.77 8.85 4.65
C PRO A 141 5.94 7.89 4.44
N GLN A 142 7.05 8.40 3.89
CA GLN A 142 8.25 7.59 3.68
C GLN A 142 8.84 7.18 5.04
N LEU A 143 8.56 5.95 5.47
CA LEU A 143 9.02 5.38 6.74
C LEU A 143 10.53 5.08 6.74
N THR A 144 11.15 5.04 5.55
CA THR A 144 12.57 4.74 5.31
C THR A 144 13.45 5.98 5.23
N LYS A 145 12.93 7.21 5.40
CA LYS A 145 13.77 8.44 5.36
C LYS A 145 14.97 8.42 6.32
N THR A 146 14.87 7.67 7.41
CA THR A 146 15.93 7.50 8.42
C THR A 146 16.83 6.29 8.15
N ILE A 147 16.55 5.48 7.13
CA ILE A 147 17.36 4.31 6.77
C ILE A 147 18.26 4.75 5.61
N ALA A 148 19.58 4.61 5.80
CA ALA A 148 20.54 4.92 4.75
C ALA A 148 20.25 4.05 3.51
N PRO A 149 20.23 4.64 2.29
CA PRO A 149 20.04 3.85 1.08
C PRO A 149 21.16 2.80 0.97
N LEU A 150 20.79 1.57 0.59
CA LEU A 150 21.78 0.53 0.26
C LEU A 150 22.57 0.87 -1.04
N SER A 151 22.04 1.79 -1.85
CA SER A 151 22.60 2.24 -3.13
C SER A 151 22.13 3.65 -3.46
N ASP A 152 23.01 4.49 -4.04
CA ASP A 152 22.70 5.84 -4.51
C ASP A 152 21.98 5.87 -5.88
N GLN A 153 21.65 4.72 -6.46
CA GLN A 153 20.89 4.69 -7.71
C GLN A 153 19.44 5.13 -7.49
N LYS A 154 19.11 6.34 -7.95
CA LYS A 154 17.72 6.80 -8.09
C LYS A 154 16.94 5.85 -8.99
N ARG A 155 15.76 5.41 -8.56
CA ARG A 155 14.83 4.70 -9.45
C ARG A 155 14.33 5.68 -10.52
N THR A 156 14.68 5.42 -11.78
CA THR A 156 14.21 6.16 -12.97
C THR A 156 12.85 5.62 -13.43
N ASP A 157 12.51 5.67 -14.72
CA ASP A 157 11.25 5.17 -15.33
C ASP A 157 11.10 3.62 -15.32
N HIS A 158 11.88 2.94 -14.48
CA HIS A 158 11.89 1.48 -14.40
C HIS A 158 10.83 0.98 -13.39
N ALA A 159 9.55 1.04 -13.77
CA ALA A 159 8.47 0.43 -13.00
C ALA A 159 8.40 -1.11 -13.15
N PHE A 160 7.58 -1.77 -12.30
CA PHE A 160 7.17 -3.17 -12.46
C PHE A 160 8.31 -4.22 -12.43
N ARG A 161 9.05 -4.29 -11.31
CA ARG A 161 9.99 -5.38 -11.00
C ARG A 161 11.24 -5.43 -11.90
N SER A 162 11.69 -4.26 -12.34
CA SER A 162 12.96 -4.02 -13.05
C SER A 162 14.21 -4.23 -12.19
N THR A 163 14.08 -4.26 -10.87
CA THR A 163 15.14 -4.63 -9.92
C THR A 163 14.86 -6.04 -9.43
N GLY A 164 15.82 -6.95 -9.60
CA GLY A 164 15.70 -8.38 -9.28
C GLY A 164 15.68 -8.74 -7.79
N ASP A 165 15.37 -7.79 -6.91
CA ASP A 165 15.49 -7.98 -5.47
C ASP A 165 14.13 -7.95 -4.76
N GLU A 166 14.05 -8.76 -3.71
CA GLU A 166 12.89 -8.99 -2.88
C GLU A 166 12.32 -7.67 -2.32
N ALA A 167 11.00 -7.48 -2.46
CA ALA A 167 10.32 -6.33 -1.89
C ALA A 167 10.19 -6.52 -0.36
N LEU A 168 10.99 -5.78 0.41
CA LEU A 168 10.91 -5.77 1.87
C LEU A 168 9.94 -4.67 2.35
N LEU A 169 8.92 -5.05 3.11
CA LEU A 169 8.06 -4.10 3.81
C LEU A 169 8.81 -3.59 5.06
N ALA A 170 9.28 -2.33 4.99
CA ALA A 170 9.86 -1.64 6.14
C ALA A 170 8.80 -0.80 6.85
N LEU A 171 8.43 -1.19 8.08
CA LEU A 171 7.55 -0.42 8.95
C LEU A 171 8.36 0.29 10.02
N ASN A 172 8.06 1.57 10.27
CA ASN A 172 8.63 2.28 11.40
C ASN A 172 7.95 1.81 12.70
N LEU A 173 8.74 1.26 13.62
CA LEU A 173 8.24 0.69 14.87
C LEU A 173 8.44 1.64 16.08
N SER A 174 8.81 2.91 15.86
CA SER A 174 9.15 3.84 16.95
C SER A 174 7.99 4.08 17.93
N SER A 175 6.76 4.14 17.44
CA SER A 175 5.54 4.39 18.22
C SER A 175 4.90 3.13 18.81
N ARG A 176 5.46 1.95 18.55
CA ARG A 176 4.96 0.69 19.12
C ARG A 176 5.22 0.67 20.64
N PRO A 177 4.35 0.04 21.43
CA PRO A 177 4.57 -0.10 22.86
C PRO A 177 5.88 -0.82 23.12
N LYS A 178 6.65 -0.34 24.10
CA LYS A 178 7.91 -0.96 24.49
C LYS A 178 7.84 -1.38 25.95
N LEU A 179 8.38 -2.54 26.26
CA LEU A 179 8.46 -3.08 27.60
C LEU A 179 9.92 -3.23 28.00
N LYS A 180 10.24 -2.81 29.23
CA LYS A 180 11.54 -3.10 29.81
C LYS A 180 11.55 -4.58 30.20
N ILE A 181 12.37 -5.36 29.52
CA ILE A 181 12.50 -6.81 29.77
C ILE A 181 13.90 -7.11 30.28
N THR A 182 14.00 -8.13 31.12
CA THR A 182 15.29 -8.66 31.57
C THR A 182 15.45 -10.06 31.01
N ILE A 183 16.48 -10.24 30.19
CA ILE A 183 16.91 -11.54 29.71
C ILE A 183 17.96 -12.11 30.67
N TYR A 184 18.00 -13.43 30.78
CA TYR A 184 18.90 -14.15 31.66
C TYR A 184 19.68 -15.18 30.86
N TRP A 185 20.98 -15.25 31.11
CA TRP A 185 21.87 -16.29 30.59
C TRP A 185 22.80 -16.73 31.72
N GLU A 186 22.71 -18.01 32.10
CA GLU A 186 23.38 -18.56 33.28
C GLU A 186 23.13 -17.69 34.54
N HIS A 187 24.19 -17.21 35.20
CA HIS A 187 24.14 -16.33 36.37
C HIS A 187 24.19 -14.84 36.03
N ARG A 188 23.96 -14.49 34.77
CA ARG A 188 23.99 -13.10 34.30
C ARG A 188 22.59 -12.68 33.86
N SER A 189 22.29 -11.42 34.08
CA SER A 189 21.09 -10.77 33.58
C SER A 189 21.45 -9.55 32.75
N HIS A 190 20.62 -9.26 31.75
CA HIS A 190 20.74 -8.06 30.95
C HIS A 190 19.35 -7.47 30.73
N THR A 191 19.22 -6.16 30.90
CA THR A 191 17.93 -5.47 30.79
C THR A 191 17.93 -4.58 29.57
N LEU A 192 16.94 -4.77 28.71
CA LEU A 192 16.77 -4.00 27.48
C LEU A 192 15.30 -3.58 27.31
N LEU A 193 15.08 -2.63 26.42
CA LEU A 193 13.74 -2.13 26.10
C LEU A 193 13.27 -2.78 24.80
N ALA A 194 12.38 -3.77 24.89
CA ALA A 194 11.90 -4.54 23.75
C ALA A 194 10.57 -4.01 23.23
N LEU A 195 10.31 -4.19 21.93
CA LEU A 195 8.99 -3.96 21.35
C LEU A 195 8.02 -5.01 21.89
N LEU A 196 6.87 -4.55 22.39
CA LEU A 196 5.82 -5.43 22.86
C LEU A 196 4.95 -5.85 21.67
N ASP A 197 5.08 -7.11 21.26
CA ASP A 197 4.22 -7.74 20.26
C ASP A 197 3.58 -8.99 20.87
N THR A 198 2.25 -8.99 20.97
CA THR A 198 1.48 -10.06 21.61
C THR A 198 1.20 -11.24 20.68
N ALA A 199 1.58 -11.15 19.40
CA ALA A 199 1.32 -12.17 18.38
C ALA A 199 2.60 -12.82 17.82
N ALA A 200 3.77 -12.53 18.41
CA ALA A 200 5.04 -13.09 17.96
C ALA A 200 5.39 -14.37 18.73
N ASP A 201 5.64 -15.46 18.01
CA ASP A 201 6.11 -16.74 18.59
C ASP A 201 7.63 -16.74 18.88
N SER A 202 8.32 -15.66 18.51
CA SER A 202 9.77 -15.53 18.66
C SER A 202 10.15 -14.08 18.96
N SER A 203 11.15 -13.92 19.83
CA SER A 203 11.74 -12.61 20.14
C SER A 203 13.06 -12.46 19.40
N ILE A 204 13.27 -11.31 18.78
CA ILE A 204 14.51 -10.99 18.05
C ILE A 204 15.21 -9.85 18.79
N ILE A 205 16.51 -9.99 19.03
CA ILE A 205 17.36 -8.96 19.60
C ILE A 205 18.44 -8.63 18.58
N SER A 206 18.57 -7.35 18.23
CA SER A 206 19.62 -6.87 17.34
C SER A 206 21.01 -7.07 17.97
N PRO A 207 22.07 -7.38 17.20
CA PRO A 207 23.41 -7.59 17.73
C PRO A 207 23.97 -6.43 18.58
N GLU A 208 23.61 -5.19 18.24
CA GLU A 208 24.02 -3.98 18.98
C GLU A 208 23.45 -3.90 20.42
N HIS A 209 22.33 -4.59 20.67
CA HIS A 209 21.69 -4.68 21.99
C HIS A 209 21.97 -6.03 22.67
N TRP A 210 22.70 -6.93 22.01
CA TRP A 210 23.10 -8.22 22.57
C TRP A 210 24.33 -8.06 23.47
N PRO A 211 24.38 -8.68 24.66
CA PRO A 211 25.55 -8.60 25.50
C PRO A 211 26.79 -9.21 24.81
N PRO A 212 27.93 -8.49 24.67
CA PRO A 212 29.08 -8.95 23.87
C PRO A 212 29.75 -10.25 24.34
N ARG A 213 29.43 -10.71 25.55
CA ARG A 213 29.99 -11.91 26.19
C ARG A 213 28.98 -13.04 26.30
N TRP A 214 27.82 -12.89 25.67
CA TRP A 214 26.81 -13.93 25.55
C TRP A 214 26.93 -14.54 24.14
N PRO A 215 26.63 -15.84 23.98
CA PRO A 215 26.80 -16.54 22.71
C PRO A 215 25.98 -15.93 21.56
#